data_AF-A0A660LRX0-F1
#
_entry.id   AF-A0A660LRX0-F1
#
_cell.length_a   1.000
_cell.length_b   1.000
_cell.length_c   1.000
_cell.angle_alpha   90.00
_cell.angle_beta   90.00
_cell.angle_gamma   90.00
#
_symmetry.space_group_name_H-M   'P 1'
#
loop_
_entity.id
_entity.type
_entity.pdbx_description
1 polymer ?
#
loop_
_entity_poly.entity_id
_entity_poly.type
_entity_poly.pdbx_seq_one_letter_code
_entity_poly.pdbx_strand_id
1 'polypeptide(L)' 'HAGRDTGGSQFFICHSKQPHLDGVYTVFGKCADDESLKVLDAIRQGDKILSAEIKQSL' A
#
# COMPACT_ATOMS: atom_id res chain seq x y z
N HIS A 1 -16.38 2.54 -6.48
CA HIS A 1 -15.98 3.28 -5.27
C HIS A 1 -17.15 3.20 -4.29
N ALA A 2 -16.95 2.69 -3.07
CA ALA A 2 -18.04 2.57 -2.09
C ALA A 2 -18.54 3.94 -1.59
N GLY A 3 -17.83 5.03 -1.90
CA GLY A 3 -18.26 6.40 -1.65
C GLY A 3 -17.39 7.11 -0.63
N ARG A 4 -17.66 8.39 -0.44
CA ARG A 4 -17.11 9.21 0.65
C ARG A 4 -17.37 8.51 1.99
N ASP A 5 -16.39 8.53 2.89
CA ASP A 5 -16.47 7.97 4.25
C ASP A 5 -16.63 6.44 4.36
N THR A 6 -16.23 5.69 3.33
CA THR A 6 -16.17 4.20 3.38
C THR A 6 -14.77 3.63 3.60
N GLY A 7 -13.78 4.50 3.80
CA GLY A 7 -12.41 4.09 4.12
C GLY A 7 -12.34 3.47 5.52
N GLY A 8 -12.02 2.18 5.59
CA GLY A 8 -11.70 1.48 6.83
C GLY A 8 -10.19 1.33 7.03
N SER A 9 -9.76 0.11 7.30
CA SER A 9 -8.34 -0.26 7.46
C SER A 9 -7.69 -0.80 6.18
N GLN A 10 -8.43 -0.88 5.08
CA GLN A 10 -7.91 -1.40 3.81
C GLN A 10 -6.99 -0.39 3.14
N PHE A 11 -5.85 -0.86 2.65
CA PHE A 11 -4.92 -0.10 1.82
C PHE A 11 -4.48 -0.96 0.64
N PHE A 12 -3.84 -0.34 -0.34
CA PHE A 12 -3.22 -1.02 -1.48
C PHE A 12 -1.84 -0.44 -1.74
N ILE A 13 -1.00 -1.21 -2.41
CA ILE A 13 0.35 -0.82 -2.83
C ILE A 13 0.40 -0.97 -4.36
N CYS A 14 0.81 0.08 -5.04
CA CYS A 14 0.92 0.08 -6.50
C CYS A 14 2.30 -0.47 -6.93
N HIS A 15 2.32 -1.49 -7.79
CA HIS A 15 3.57 -1.98 -8.40
C HIS A 15 4.10 -1.05 -9.50
N SER A 16 3.25 -0.18 -10.04
CA SER A 16 3.59 0.75 -11.12
C SER A 16 2.72 2.00 -11.03
N LYS A 17 3.05 3.04 -11.81
CA LYS A 17 2.25 4.28 -11.84
C LYS A 17 0.81 3.99 -12.26
N GLN A 18 -0.16 4.49 -11.50
CA GLN A 18 -1.59 4.35 -11.78
C GLN A 18 -2.26 5.73 -11.87
N PRO A 19 -2.11 6.47 -12.99
CA PRO A 19 -2.58 7.87 -13.10
C PRO A 19 -4.07 8.05 -12.86
N HIS A 20 -4.87 7.02 -13.11
CA HIS A 20 -6.31 7.05 -12.89
C HIS A 20 -6.73 7.01 -11.40
N LEU A 21 -5.78 6.75 -10.49
CA LEU A 21 -5.99 6.78 -9.05
C LEU A 21 -5.60 8.13 -8.41
N ASP A 22 -4.91 8.99 -9.16
CA ASP A 22 -4.41 10.27 -8.67
C ASP A 22 -5.57 11.19 -8.28
N GLY A 23 -5.54 11.68 -7.03
CA GLY A 23 -6.62 12.51 -6.46
C GLY A 23 -7.90 11.74 -6.10
N VAL A 24 -7.99 10.44 -6.41
CA VAL A 24 -9.13 9.58 -6.04
C VAL A 24 -8.89 8.88 -4.70
N TYR A 25 -7.62 8.58 -4.38
CA TYR A 25 -7.21 7.94 -3.13
C TYR A 25 -6.14 8.76 -2.41
N THR A 26 -6.18 8.74 -1.07
CA THR A 26 -5.17 9.42 -0.25
C THR A 26 -3.89 8.60 -0.20
N VAL A 27 -2.81 9.13 -0.77
CA VAL A 27 -1.46 8.55 -0.64
C VAL A 27 -0.90 8.90 0.74
N PHE A 28 -0.46 7.90 1.51
CA PHE A 28 0.12 8.08 2.85
C PHE A 28 1.57 7.59 2.98
N GLY A 29 2.14 6.96 1.94
CA GLY A 29 3.49 6.42 1.99
C GLY A 29 3.98 5.87 0.66
N LYS A 30 5.23 5.40 0.65
CA LYS A 30 5.90 4.71 -0.47
C LYS A 30 6.78 3.60 0.08
N CYS A 31 7.08 2.58 -0.74
CA CYS A 31 8.10 1.58 -0.42
C CYS A 31 9.44 2.26 -0.14
N ALA A 32 10.17 1.77 0.87
CA ALA A 32 11.35 2.44 1.40
C ALA A 32 12.56 2.35 0.45
N ASP A 33 12.77 1.20 -0.17
CA ASP A 33 13.93 0.86 -0.98
C ASP A 33 13.61 -0.21 -2.04
N ASP A 34 14.59 -0.51 -2.89
CA ASP A 34 14.45 -1.50 -3.97
C ASP A 34 14.23 -2.92 -3.46
N GLU A 35 14.74 -3.26 -2.27
CA GLU A 35 14.48 -4.56 -1.64
C GLU A 35 13.00 -4.68 -1.23
N SER A 36 12.40 -3.60 -0.71
CA SER A 36 10.97 -3.54 -0.42
C SER A 36 10.12 -3.74 -1.69
N LEU A 37 10.58 -3.23 -2.85
CA LEU A 37 9.91 -3.44 -4.13
C LEU A 37 9.98 -4.90 -4.59
N LYS A 38 11.13 -5.58 -4.40
CA LYS A 38 11.24 -7.02 -4.71
C LYS A 38 10.30 -7.87 -3.84
N VAL A 39 10.14 -7.51 -2.57
CA VAL A 39 9.18 -8.17 -1.68
C VAL A 39 7.76 -7.97 -2.21
N LEU A 40 7.40 -6.74 -2.58
CA LEU A 40 6.10 -6.43 -3.17
C LEU A 40 5.81 -7.30 -4.40
N ASP A 41 6.78 -7.43 -5.32
CA ASP A 41 6.65 -8.24 -6.54
C ASP A 41 6.53 -9.75 -6.28
N ALA A 42 6.96 -10.23 -5.12
CA ALA A 42 6.89 -11.64 -4.74
C ALA A 42 5.56 -12.04 -4.08
N ILE A 43 4.73 -11.08 -3.64
CA ILE A 43 3.46 -11.34 -2.94
C ILE A 43 2.49 -12.09 -3.86
N ARG A 44 1.81 -13.10 -3.30
CA ARG A 44 0.80 -13.91 -3.99
C ARG A 44 -0.55 -13.76 -3.34
N GLN A 45 -1.59 -14.05 -4.13
CA GLN A 45 -2.95 -14.10 -3.62
C GLN A 45 -3.06 -15.10 -2.46
N GLY A 46 -3.60 -14.66 -1.33
CA GLY A 46 -3.77 -15.47 -0.12
C GLY A 46 -2.63 -15.36 0.89
N ASP A 47 -1.54 -14.66 0.55
CA ASP A 47 -0.50 -14.33 1.51
C ASP A 47 -1.08 -13.48 2.65
N LYS A 48 -0.62 -13.74 3.88
CA LYS A 48 -1.11 -13.10 5.09
C LYS A 48 -0.11 -12.09 5.60
N ILE A 49 -0.60 -10.91 5.97
CA ILE A 49 0.14 -9.98 6.83
C ILE A 49 0.14 -10.58 8.24
N LEU A 50 1.31 -11.00 8.72
CA LEU A 50 1.46 -11.61 10.04
C LEU A 50 1.54 -10.55 11.17
N SER A 51 2.20 -9.42 10.90
CA SER A 51 2.29 -8.28 11.80
C SER A 51 2.47 -6.98 11.02
N ALA A 52 2.10 -5.86 11.64
CA ALA A 52 2.35 -4.51 11.14
C ALA A 52 2.73 -3.61 12.30
N GLU A 53 3.84 -2.87 12.16
CA GLU A 53 4.42 -2.03 13.20
C GLU A 53 4.77 -0.65 12.63
N ILE A 54 4.48 0.41 13.37
CA ILE A 54 4.96 1.76 13.05
C ILE A 54 6.25 1.97 13.84
N LYS A 55 7.37 2.07 13.13
CA LYS A 55 8.67 2.39 13.73
C LYS A 55 8.91 3.89 13.58
N GLN A 56 9.19 4.58 14.69
CA GLN A 56 9.72 5.94 14.61
C GLN A 56 11.09 5.89 13.94
N SER A 57 11.27 6.72 12.91
CA SER A 57 12.61 7.05 12.44
C SER A 57 13.14 8.15 13.36
N LEU A 58 14.26 7.89 14.05
CA LEU A 58 15.05 8.92 14.72
C LEU A 58 15.79 9.78 13.68
#